data_AF-A0A7W0X1K1-F1
#
_entry.id   AF-A0A7W0X1K1-F1
#
_cell.length_a   1.000
_cell.length_b   1.000
_cell.length_c   1.000
_cell.angle_alpha   90.00
_cell.angle_beta   90.00
_cell.angle_gamma   90.00
#
_symmetry.space_group_name_H-M   'P 1'
#
loop_
_entity.id
_entity.type
_entity.pdbx_description
1 polymer ?
#
loop_
_entity_poly.entity_id
_entity_poly.type
_entity_poly.pdbx_seq_one_letter_code
_entity_poly.pdbx_strand_id
1 'polypeptide(L)'
;MSGRRLGTVQYRAETVISCAQNGEDILLNRALNGRKDGFYVDIGAGDPNWDSVTNWFYRIGWRGINVEPNPIFCETLVRFRPEDVNLNVGVSKAPDILTFYQVHANELGHGWGLSSFDAGSLGRAKAMGLRVAQIPVSVLPLQQIVDTYCQQRQIDFLKIDVEGLEATVLSSLDLQRTRPVILCIEAVEPFSAVPAFAEWEPMIVNAGYELGIFDGVNNFYVREESPEVLVQLNAPVNCSDRWRKCTPVDFDQPL
;
A
#
# COMPACT_ATOMS: atom_id res chain seq x y z
N MET A 1 30.18 -40.36 26.39
CA MET A 1 29.91 -39.00 25.89
C MET A 1 29.41 -39.10 24.45
N SER A 2 28.10 -39.18 24.25
CA SER A 2 27.50 -39.22 22.90
C SER A 2 27.06 -37.81 22.51
N GLY A 3 27.83 -37.14 21.65
CA GLY A 3 27.41 -35.88 21.04
C GLY A 3 26.25 -36.10 20.08
N ARG A 4 25.05 -35.64 20.46
CA ARG A 4 23.94 -35.47 19.52
C ARG A 4 24.34 -34.35 18.56
N ARG A 5 24.50 -34.68 17.27
CA ARG A 5 24.51 -33.68 16.21
C ARG A 5 23.13 -33.03 16.18
N LEU A 6 23.06 -31.76 16.58
CA LEU A 6 21.91 -30.92 16.29
C LEU A 6 21.76 -30.86 14.77
N GLY A 7 20.61 -31.30 14.27
CA GLY A 7 20.27 -31.22 12.86
C GLY A 7 20.36 -29.77 12.39
N THR A 8 21.12 -29.54 11.33
CA THR A 8 21.11 -28.28 10.60
C THR A 8 19.71 -28.08 10.03
N VAL A 9 18.96 -27.14 10.60
CA VAL A 9 17.75 -26.64 9.95
C VAL A 9 18.19 -25.87 8.72
N GLN A 10 18.05 -26.48 7.54
CA GLN A 10 18.19 -25.79 6.26
C GLN A 10 16.99 -24.84 6.09
N TYR A 11 17.06 -23.65 6.69
CA TYR A 11 16.22 -22.53 6.29
C TYR A 11 16.73 -21.99 4.96
N ARG A 12 16.22 -22.52 3.84
CA ARG A 12 16.16 -21.73 2.60
C ARG A 12 14.97 -20.78 2.73
N ALA A 13 15.10 -19.75 3.56
CA ALA A 13 14.17 -18.63 3.48
C ALA A 13 14.45 -17.95 2.13
N GLU A 14 13.45 -17.93 1.26
CA GLU A 14 13.51 -17.22 -0.02
C GLU A 14 13.88 -15.75 0.25
N THR A 15 14.85 -15.20 -0.49
CA THR A 15 15.21 -13.78 -0.38
C THR A 15 14.05 -12.94 -0.90
N VAL A 16 13.51 -12.06 -0.05
CA VAL A 16 12.45 -11.12 -0.46
C VAL A 16 12.99 -10.20 -1.54
N ILE A 17 12.26 -10.10 -2.66
CA ILE A 17 12.56 -9.16 -3.74
C ILE A 17 11.63 -7.98 -3.56
N SER A 18 12.16 -6.91 -2.96
CA SER A 18 11.35 -5.75 -2.58
C SER A 18 11.23 -4.77 -3.74
N CYS A 19 10.00 -4.46 -4.11
CA CYS A 19 9.69 -3.42 -5.08
C CYS A 19 9.08 -2.17 -4.45
N ALA A 20 8.77 -2.21 -3.15
CA ALA A 20 8.27 -1.08 -2.41
C ALA A 20 9.31 0.05 -2.31
N GLN A 21 8.87 1.30 -2.23
CA GLN A 21 9.76 2.48 -2.22
C GLN A 21 10.70 2.47 -1.01
N ASN A 22 10.14 2.24 0.19
CA ASN A 22 10.80 2.34 1.48
C ASN A 22 10.91 1.00 2.25
N GLY A 23 10.67 -0.12 1.55
CA GLY A 23 10.77 -1.47 2.13
C GLY A 23 9.55 -1.87 2.97
N GLU A 24 8.40 -1.27 2.70
CA GLU A 24 7.11 -1.54 3.32
C GLU A 24 6.74 -3.03 3.20
N ASP A 25 6.98 -3.62 2.03
CA ASP A 25 6.73 -5.04 1.77
C ASP A 25 7.57 -5.97 2.64
N ILE A 26 8.79 -5.57 2.99
CA ILE A 26 9.68 -6.32 3.90
C ILE A 26 9.15 -6.26 5.33
N LEU A 27 8.75 -5.07 5.80
CA LEU A 27 8.15 -4.89 7.13
C LEU A 27 6.88 -5.72 7.26
N LEU A 28 5.99 -5.63 6.28
CA LEU A 28 4.76 -6.42 6.21
C LEU A 28 5.05 -7.92 6.16
N ASN A 29 6.02 -8.35 5.35
CA ASN A 29 6.39 -9.77 5.25
C ASN A 29 6.93 -10.32 6.57
N ARG A 30 7.73 -9.52 7.30
CA ARG A 30 8.16 -9.89 8.66
C ARG A 30 6.99 -9.95 9.63
N ALA A 31 6.13 -8.94 9.62
CA ALA A 31 4.97 -8.84 10.51
C ALA A 31 3.97 -9.98 10.32
N LEU A 32 3.81 -10.42 9.07
CA LEU A 32 2.89 -11.50 8.67
C LEU A 32 3.60 -12.86 8.58
N ASN A 33 4.82 -12.95 9.14
CA ASN A 33 5.61 -14.18 9.30
C ASN A 33 5.82 -14.97 7.99
N GLY A 34 5.99 -14.27 6.87
CA GLY A 34 6.24 -14.87 5.55
C GLY A 34 5.11 -15.75 5.02
N ARG A 35 3.86 -15.54 5.48
CA ARG A 35 2.68 -16.25 4.96
C ARG A 35 2.53 -16.04 3.44
N LYS A 36 1.90 -17.00 2.77
CA LYS A 36 1.72 -17.01 1.30
C LYS A 36 0.24 -16.95 0.85
N ASP A 37 -0.68 -16.86 1.80
CA ASP A 37 -2.12 -17.06 1.61
C ASP A 37 -2.97 -15.89 2.14
N GLY A 38 -2.42 -14.67 2.13
CA GLY A 38 -3.11 -13.50 2.66
C GLY A 38 -3.84 -12.66 1.62
N PHE A 39 -4.51 -11.63 2.13
CA PHE A 39 -5.35 -10.74 1.36
C PHE A 39 -5.08 -9.26 1.66
N TYR A 40 -4.85 -8.46 0.63
CA TYR A 40 -4.57 -7.02 0.76
C TYR A 40 -5.63 -6.15 0.08
N VAL A 41 -5.72 -4.92 0.56
CA VAL A 41 -6.42 -3.83 -0.13
C VAL A 41 -5.43 -2.68 -0.30
N ASP A 42 -5.23 -2.23 -1.53
CA ASP A 42 -4.26 -1.20 -1.89
C ASP A 42 -4.99 0.00 -2.53
N ILE A 43 -5.04 1.12 -1.80
CA ILE A 43 -5.66 2.36 -2.24
C ILE A 43 -4.58 3.31 -2.72
N GLY A 44 -4.68 3.70 -3.99
CA GLY A 44 -3.59 4.35 -4.72
C GLY A 44 -2.50 3.32 -5.07
N ALA A 45 -2.92 2.27 -5.78
CA ALA A 45 -2.06 1.12 -6.06
C ALA A 45 -0.90 1.42 -7.02
N GLY A 46 -1.03 2.44 -7.88
CA GLY A 46 0.03 2.90 -8.77
C GLY A 46 0.50 1.81 -9.75
N ASP A 47 1.80 1.80 -10.03
CA ASP A 47 2.42 0.80 -10.89
C ASP A 47 2.52 -0.56 -10.14
N PRO A 48 2.15 -1.69 -10.76
CA PRO A 48 2.22 -2.99 -10.08
C PRO A 48 3.65 -3.47 -9.78
N ASN A 49 4.67 -2.88 -10.41
CA ASN A 49 6.05 -3.33 -10.37
C ASN A 49 6.98 -2.32 -9.73
N TRP A 50 6.80 -1.03 -10.00
CA TRP A 50 7.60 0.04 -9.42
C TRP A 50 6.93 0.63 -8.18
N ASP A 51 7.73 0.81 -7.12
CA ASP A 51 7.28 1.36 -5.83
C ASP A 51 6.06 0.62 -5.25
N SER A 52 5.89 -0.65 -5.64
CA SER A 52 4.74 -1.47 -5.30
C SER A 52 4.96 -2.27 -4.03
N VAL A 53 4.18 -1.95 -3.00
CA VAL A 53 4.12 -2.71 -1.74
C VAL A 53 3.53 -4.11 -1.94
N THR A 54 2.62 -4.27 -2.89
CA THR A 54 1.85 -5.50 -3.11
C THR A 54 2.55 -6.49 -4.05
N ASN A 55 3.59 -6.07 -4.79
CA ASN A 55 4.27 -6.91 -5.78
C ASN A 55 4.76 -8.24 -5.21
N TRP A 56 5.53 -8.20 -4.13
CA TRP A 56 6.07 -9.41 -3.50
C TRP A 56 4.96 -10.37 -3.07
N PHE A 57 3.93 -9.84 -2.39
CA PHE A 57 2.79 -10.61 -1.91
C PHE A 57 2.05 -11.32 -3.04
N TYR A 58 1.75 -10.60 -4.11
CA TYR A 58 1.07 -11.17 -5.27
C TYR A 58 1.88 -12.32 -5.90
N ARG A 59 3.21 -12.14 -6.04
CA ARG A 59 4.12 -13.16 -6.59
C ARG A 59 4.18 -14.43 -5.74
N ILE A 60 4.03 -14.31 -4.43
CA ILE A 60 4.04 -15.47 -3.53
C ILE A 60 2.65 -16.09 -3.31
N GLY A 61 1.63 -15.65 -4.03
CA GLY A 61 0.29 -16.27 -4.05
C GLY A 61 -0.82 -15.47 -3.37
N TRP A 62 -0.52 -14.30 -2.79
CA TRP A 62 -1.55 -13.45 -2.21
C TRP A 62 -2.41 -12.85 -3.31
N ARG A 63 -3.64 -12.50 -2.95
CA ARG A 63 -4.58 -11.83 -3.87
C ARG A 63 -5.22 -10.66 -3.15
N GLY A 64 -5.64 -9.65 -3.89
CA GLY A 64 -6.15 -8.45 -3.26
C GLY A 64 -7.08 -7.62 -4.13
N ILE A 65 -7.29 -6.39 -3.67
CA ILE A 65 -8.02 -5.35 -4.39
C ILE A 65 -7.07 -4.17 -4.59
N ASN A 66 -6.90 -3.75 -5.84
CA ASN A 66 -6.16 -2.56 -6.22
C ASN A 66 -7.17 -1.49 -6.65
N VAL A 67 -7.12 -0.32 -6.01
CA VAL A 67 -7.95 0.84 -6.36
C VAL A 67 -7.04 1.94 -6.90
N GLU A 68 -7.20 2.26 -8.17
CA GLU A 68 -6.30 3.17 -8.89
C GLU A 68 -7.08 4.09 -9.85
N PRO A 69 -7.21 5.39 -9.56
CA PRO A 69 -7.95 6.32 -10.40
C PRO A 69 -7.27 6.63 -11.74
N ASN A 70 -5.94 6.49 -11.84
CA ASN A 70 -5.20 6.72 -13.08
C ASN A 70 -5.45 5.55 -14.07
N PRO A 71 -6.08 5.79 -15.22
CA PRO A 71 -6.43 4.72 -16.16
C PRO A 71 -5.21 4.00 -16.73
N ILE A 72 -4.05 4.67 -16.85
CA ILE A 72 -2.80 4.07 -17.35
C ILE A 72 -2.28 3.02 -16.35
N PHE A 73 -2.27 3.38 -15.07
CA PHE A 73 -1.85 2.45 -14.01
C PHE A 73 -2.86 1.34 -13.81
N CYS A 74 -4.17 1.64 -13.84
CA CYS A 74 -5.18 0.59 -13.74
C CYS A 74 -5.11 -0.42 -14.90
N GLU A 75 -4.86 0.02 -16.14
CA GLU A 75 -4.65 -0.91 -17.28
C GLU A 75 -3.43 -1.81 -17.04
N THR A 76 -2.36 -1.25 -16.47
CA THR A 76 -1.14 -2.00 -16.15
C THR A 76 -1.40 -3.00 -15.02
N LEU A 77 -2.13 -2.61 -13.97
CA LEU A 77 -2.58 -3.50 -12.90
C LEU A 77 -3.43 -4.65 -13.46
N VAL A 78 -4.41 -4.39 -14.32
CA VAL A 78 -5.22 -5.44 -14.97
C VAL A 78 -4.35 -6.43 -15.73
N ARG A 79 -3.29 -5.97 -16.41
CA ARG A 79 -2.39 -6.81 -17.18
C ARG A 79 -1.47 -7.67 -16.29
N PHE A 80 -0.91 -7.11 -15.22
CA PHE A 80 0.11 -7.76 -14.38
C PHE A 80 -0.44 -8.38 -13.09
N ARG A 81 -1.70 -8.11 -12.76
CA ARG A 81 -2.43 -8.62 -11.59
C ARG A 81 -3.80 -9.21 -11.98
N PRO A 82 -3.89 -10.13 -12.97
CA PRO A 82 -5.18 -10.62 -13.46
C PRO A 82 -6.05 -11.36 -12.43
N GLU A 83 -5.46 -11.87 -11.35
CA GLU A 83 -6.19 -12.53 -10.26
C GLU A 83 -6.58 -11.60 -9.10
N ASP A 84 -6.12 -10.35 -9.14
CA ASP A 84 -6.63 -9.31 -8.25
C ASP A 84 -7.90 -8.68 -8.81
N VAL A 85 -8.67 -8.05 -7.93
CA VAL A 85 -9.71 -7.12 -8.36
C VAL A 85 -9.06 -5.76 -8.61
N ASN A 86 -9.02 -5.32 -9.86
CA ASN A 86 -8.42 -4.03 -10.24
C ASN A 86 -9.53 -3.04 -10.60
N LEU A 87 -9.63 -1.91 -9.88
CA LEU A 87 -10.72 -0.95 -10.00
C LEU A 87 -10.19 0.42 -10.45
N ASN A 88 -10.64 0.90 -11.63
CA ASN A 88 -10.35 2.25 -12.09
C ASN A 88 -11.31 3.28 -11.48
N VAL A 89 -11.20 3.49 -10.17
CA VAL A 89 -12.00 4.44 -9.40
C VAL A 89 -11.12 5.14 -8.37
N GLY A 90 -11.54 6.32 -7.91
CA GLY A 90 -11.01 6.91 -6.69
C GLY A 90 -11.83 6.54 -5.45
N VAL A 91 -11.37 6.96 -4.29
CA VAL A 91 -12.10 6.80 -3.03
C VAL A 91 -12.53 8.16 -2.48
N SER A 92 -13.79 8.27 -2.03
CA SER A 92 -14.36 9.49 -1.44
C SER A 92 -15.47 9.15 -0.43
N LYS A 93 -16.02 10.15 0.25
CA LYS A 93 -17.08 9.98 1.27
C LYS A 93 -18.41 9.46 0.70
N ALA A 94 -18.68 9.69 -0.57
CA ALA A 94 -19.90 9.29 -1.26
C ALA A 94 -19.60 8.94 -2.73
N PRO A 95 -20.47 8.16 -3.39
CA PRO A 95 -20.36 7.93 -4.83
C PRO A 95 -20.53 9.23 -5.61
N ASP A 96 -19.59 9.53 -6.51
CA ASP A 96 -19.62 10.72 -7.37
C ASP A 96 -18.70 10.55 -8.59
N ILE A 97 -18.62 11.57 -9.45
CA ILE A 97 -17.61 11.73 -10.48
C ILE A 97 -16.82 13.00 -10.15
N LEU A 98 -15.53 12.84 -9.83
CA LEU A 98 -14.65 13.96 -9.49
C LEU A 98 -13.62 14.20 -10.58
N THR A 99 -13.11 15.44 -10.64
CA THR A 99 -11.96 15.77 -11.49
C THR A 99 -10.70 15.20 -10.86
N PHE A 100 -10.06 14.27 -11.56
CA PHE A 100 -8.76 13.76 -11.22
C PHE A 100 -7.67 14.52 -11.99
N TYR A 101 -6.67 15.00 -11.28
CA TYR A 101 -5.52 15.70 -11.83
C TYR A 101 -4.41 14.69 -12.12
N GLN A 102 -4.45 14.09 -13.30
CA GLN A 102 -3.46 13.11 -13.75
C GLN A 102 -2.16 13.83 -14.11
N VAL A 103 -1.12 13.65 -13.29
CA VAL A 103 0.20 14.20 -13.53
C VAL A 103 1.01 13.21 -14.37
N HIS A 104 1.56 13.68 -15.48
CA HIS A 104 2.43 12.89 -16.33
C HIS A 104 3.87 13.08 -15.88
N ALA A 105 4.61 11.97 -15.77
CA ALA A 105 6.03 12.10 -15.48
C ALA A 105 6.78 12.83 -16.60
N ASN A 106 7.86 13.51 -16.21
CA ASN A 106 8.82 14.06 -17.15
C ASN A 106 9.71 12.97 -17.75
N GLU A 107 10.63 13.38 -18.64
CA GLU A 107 11.58 12.47 -19.31
C GLU A 107 12.50 11.70 -18.34
N LEU A 108 12.59 12.13 -17.08
CA LEU A 108 13.36 11.48 -16.01
C LEU A 108 12.50 10.52 -15.17
N GLY A 109 11.22 10.34 -15.50
CA GLY A 109 10.30 9.48 -14.76
C GLY A 109 9.72 10.09 -13.48
N HIS A 110 10.04 11.35 -13.17
CA HIS A 110 9.50 12.02 -11.98
C HIS A 110 8.09 12.55 -12.23
N GLY A 111 7.18 12.34 -11.29
CA GLY A 111 5.88 13.03 -11.20
C GLY A 111 4.64 12.16 -11.23
N TRP A 112 4.76 10.83 -11.37
CA TRP A 112 3.58 9.96 -11.37
C TRP A 112 2.85 9.92 -10.03
N GLY A 113 3.59 9.85 -8.91
CA GLY A 113 3.08 10.01 -7.55
C GLY A 113 2.78 11.46 -7.20
N LEU A 114 2.11 12.20 -8.08
CA LEU A 114 1.54 13.53 -7.77
C LEU A 114 0.08 13.62 -8.18
N SER A 115 -0.45 12.56 -8.78
CA SER A 115 -1.80 12.54 -9.30
C SER A 115 -2.77 12.43 -8.13
N SER A 116 -3.73 13.34 -8.04
CA SER A 116 -4.67 13.39 -6.93
C SER A 116 -6.02 13.98 -7.35
N PHE A 117 -7.03 13.83 -6.50
CA PHE A 117 -8.27 14.59 -6.59
C PHE A 117 -8.15 15.96 -5.91
N ASP A 118 -7.06 16.22 -5.17
CA ASP A 118 -6.76 17.53 -4.62
C ASP A 118 -6.34 18.52 -5.73
N ALA A 119 -7.03 19.66 -5.80
CA ALA A 119 -6.67 20.72 -6.74
C ALA A 119 -5.31 21.36 -6.43
N GLY A 120 -4.82 21.27 -5.18
CA GLY A 120 -3.46 21.69 -4.80
C GLY A 120 -2.37 20.93 -5.53
N SER A 121 -2.62 19.68 -5.94
CA SER A 121 -1.69 18.89 -6.77
C SER A 121 -1.35 19.59 -8.10
N LEU A 122 -2.30 20.30 -8.70
CA LEU A 122 -2.09 21.08 -9.93
C LEU A 122 -1.05 22.19 -9.73
N GLY A 123 -1.09 22.87 -8.57
CA GLY A 123 -0.14 23.92 -8.22
C GLY A 123 1.28 23.37 -8.08
N ARG A 124 1.42 22.26 -7.35
CA ARG A 124 2.68 21.54 -7.14
C ARG A 124 3.27 21.05 -8.47
N ALA A 125 2.47 20.34 -9.26
CA ALA A 125 2.90 19.81 -10.55
C ALA A 125 3.34 20.92 -11.53
N LYS A 126 2.59 22.03 -11.59
CA LYS A 126 2.97 23.20 -12.42
C LYS A 126 4.28 23.84 -11.94
N ALA A 127 4.49 23.97 -10.63
CA ALA A 127 5.73 24.50 -10.08
C ALA A 127 6.95 23.63 -10.44
N MET A 128 6.74 22.33 -10.63
CA MET A 128 7.76 21.37 -11.08
C MET A 128 7.88 21.27 -12.61
N GLY A 129 7.11 22.04 -13.37
CA GLY A 129 7.11 22.00 -14.85
C GLY A 129 6.49 20.73 -15.43
N LEU A 130 5.67 20.01 -14.66
CA LEU A 130 5.03 18.77 -15.08
C LEU A 130 3.74 19.03 -15.85
N ARG A 131 3.43 18.13 -16.80
CA ARG A 131 2.17 18.17 -17.54
C ARG A 131 1.06 17.55 -16.69
N VAL A 132 -0.09 18.21 -16.64
CA VAL A 132 -1.28 17.72 -15.92
C VAL A 132 -2.45 17.62 -16.89
N ALA A 133 -3.09 16.46 -16.93
CA ALA A 133 -4.40 16.26 -17.54
C ALA A 133 -5.49 16.28 -16.47
N GLN A 134 -6.66 16.81 -16.81
CA GLN A 134 -7.83 16.74 -15.96
C GLN A 134 -8.79 15.74 -16.59
N ILE A 135 -9.12 14.69 -15.85
CA ILE A 135 -10.02 13.63 -16.34
C ILE A 135 -11.13 13.38 -15.32
N PRO A 136 -12.38 13.15 -15.75
CA PRO A 136 -13.44 12.74 -14.84
C PRO A 136 -13.23 11.28 -14.43
N VAL A 137 -13.22 11.00 -13.13
CA VAL A 137 -13.07 9.64 -12.59
C VAL A 137 -14.17 9.38 -11.57
N SER A 138 -14.78 8.19 -11.64
CA SER A 138 -15.76 7.77 -10.64
C SER A 138 -15.09 7.56 -9.29
N VAL A 139 -15.72 7.99 -8.21
CA VAL A 139 -15.25 7.75 -6.84
C VAL A 139 -16.30 7.00 -6.04
N LEU A 140 -15.86 6.19 -5.09
CA LEU A 140 -16.73 5.38 -4.22
C LEU A 140 -16.27 5.44 -2.76
N PRO A 141 -17.17 5.25 -1.77
CA PRO A 141 -16.76 4.98 -0.38
C PRO A 141 -15.93 3.71 -0.27
N LEU A 142 -14.86 3.74 0.53
CA LEU A 142 -14.03 2.56 0.75
C LEU A 142 -14.85 1.41 1.34
N GLN A 143 -15.79 1.72 2.23
CA GLN A 143 -16.69 0.72 2.77
C GLN A 143 -17.52 0.01 1.69
N GLN A 144 -17.96 0.73 0.65
CA GLN A 144 -18.72 0.12 -0.45
C GLN A 144 -17.84 -0.83 -1.27
N ILE A 145 -16.58 -0.46 -1.52
CA ILE A 145 -15.61 -1.33 -2.21
C ILE A 145 -15.38 -2.59 -1.38
N VAL A 146 -15.13 -2.45 -0.08
CA VAL A 146 -14.92 -3.59 0.83
C VAL A 146 -16.14 -4.51 0.85
N ASP A 147 -17.34 -3.96 1.06
CA ASP A 147 -18.58 -4.73 1.15
C ASP A 147 -18.85 -5.52 -0.15
N THR A 148 -18.45 -4.96 -1.29
CA THR A 148 -18.66 -5.58 -2.62
C THR A 148 -17.63 -6.68 -2.91
N TYR A 149 -16.34 -6.43 -2.65
CA TYR A 149 -15.25 -7.23 -3.22
C TYR A 149 -14.46 -8.06 -2.20
N CYS A 150 -14.51 -7.74 -0.91
CA CYS A 150 -13.76 -8.51 0.10
C CYS A 150 -14.39 -9.87 0.39
N GLN A 151 -15.70 -10.04 0.16
CA GLN A 151 -16.42 -11.32 0.37
C GLN A 151 -16.16 -11.94 1.75
N GLN A 152 -16.13 -11.12 2.81
CA GLN A 152 -15.85 -11.53 4.19
C GLN A 152 -14.43 -12.07 4.45
N ARG A 153 -13.49 -11.95 3.49
CA ARG A 153 -12.08 -12.25 3.72
C ARG A 153 -11.49 -11.28 4.75
N GLN A 154 -10.63 -11.80 5.62
CA GLN A 154 -9.82 -10.96 6.50
C GLN A 154 -8.84 -10.16 5.64
N ILE A 155 -8.82 -8.84 5.84
CA ILE A 155 -7.78 -7.98 5.24
C ILE A 155 -6.54 -8.10 6.12
N ASP A 156 -5.47 -8.70 5.61
CA ASP A 156 -4.20 -8.83 6.33
C ASP A 156 -3.47 -7.48 6.37
N PHE A 157 -3.53 -6.70 5.29
CA PHE A 157 -3.15 -5.29 5.35
C PHE A 157 -3.96 -4.40 4.40
N LEU A 158 -4.19 -3.16 4.83
CA LEU A 158 -4.76 -2.07 4.05
C LEU A 158 -3.67 -1.01 3.84
N LYS A 159 -3.28 -0.77 2.59
CA LYS A 159 -2.41 0.36 2.20
C LYS A 159 -3.27 1.54 1.75
N ILE A 160 -2.90 2.74 2.21
CA ILE A 160 -3.48 4.01 1.75
C ILE A 160 -2.36 4.98 1.44
N ASP A 161 -2.28 5.37 0.17
CA ASP A 161 -1.37 6.39 -0.34
C ASP A 161 -2.12 7.10 -1.47
N VAL A 162 -2.72 8.26 -1.18
CA VAL A 162 -3.62 8.97 -2.11
C VAL A 162 -3.24 10.44 -2.25
N GLU A 163 -1.96 10.74 -1.98
CA GLU A 163 -1.34 12.04 -2.21
C GLU A 163 -2.05 13.19 -1.49
N GLY A 164 -2.36 13.00 -0.21
CA GLY A 164 -2.91 14.01 0.70
C GLY A 164 -4.42 13.94 0.96
N LEU A 165 -5.06 12.80 0.62
CA LEU A 165 -6.49 12.58 0.84
C LEU A 165 -6.78 11.41 1.78
N GLU A 166 -5.80 11.00 2.59
CA GLU A 166 -5.85 9.84 3.48
C GLU A 166 -7.01 9.97 4.48
N ALA A 167 -7.22 11.17 5.03
CA ALA A 167 -8.35 11.47 5.92
C ALA A 167 -9.72 11.25 5.25
N THR A 168 -9.84 11.58 3.97
CA THR A 168 -11.07 11.37 3.20
C THR A 168 -11.33 9.87 3.01
N VAL A 169 -10.30 9.11 2.64
CA VAL A 169 -10.37 7.65 2.49
C VAL A 169 -10.80 7.00 3.81
N LEU A 170 -10.11 7.32 4.91
CA LEU A 170 -10.35 6.74 6.23
C LEU A 170 -11.74 7.08 6.77
N SER A 171 -12.23 8.30 6.55
CA SER A 171 -13.59 8.68 6.96
C SER A 171 -14.70 7.92 6.23
N SER A 172 -14.37 7.22 5.13
CA SER A 172 -15.30 6.42 4.33
C SER A 172 -15.28 4.92 4.66
N LEU A 173 -14.54 4.52 5.71
CA LEU A 173 -14.42 3.15 6.18
C LEU A 173 -14.80 3.04 7.66
N ASP A 174 -15.68 2.09 7.98
CA ASP A 174 -15.98 1.75 9.37
C ASP A 174 -14.96 0.73 9.88
N LEU A 175 -13.96 1.20 10.65
CA LEU A 175 -12.87 0.38 11.18
C LEU A 175 -13.29 -0.56 12.33
N GLN A 176 -14.52 -0.45 12.83
CA GLN A 176 -15.10 -1.42 13.77
C GLN A 176 -15.74 -2.58 13.03
N ARG A 177 -16.27 -2.33 11.82
CA ARG A 177 -16.83 -3.37 10.94
C ARG A 177 -15.79 -4.03 10.06
N THR A 178 -14.96 -3.22 9.41
CA THR A 178 -13.86 -3.67 8.55
C THR A 178 -12.58 -3.56 9.33
N ARG A 179 -11.98 -4.70 9.67
CA ARG A 179 -10.91 -4.76 10.66
C ARG A 179 -9.58 -5.28 10.09
N PRO A 180 -8.88 -4.53 9.20
CA PRO A 180 -7.56 -4.92 8.72
C PRO A 180 -6.60 -5.23 9.87
N VAL A 181 -5.73 -6.24 9.71
CA VAL A 181 -4.74 -6.56 10.74
C VAL A 181 -3.71 -5.43 10.86
N ILE A 182 -3.19 -4.97 9.71
CA ILE A 182 -2.22 -3.87 9.60
C ILE A 182 -2.79 -2.76 8.72
N LEU A 183 -2.60 -1.51 9.13
CA LEU A 183 -2.79 -0.33 8.29
C LEU A 183 -1.41 0.22 7.93
N CYS A 184 -1.14 0.44 6.64
CA CYS A 184 0.05 1.12 6.13
C CYS A 184 -0.42 2.40 5.45
N ILE A 185 -0.23 3.55 6.09
CA ILE A 185 -0.82 4.81 5.65
C ILE A 185 0.30 5.84 5.46
N GLU A 186 0.34 6.48 4.28
CA GLU A 186 1.26 7.59 4.04
C GLU A 186 1.01 8.70 5.09
N ALA A 187 2.07 9.15 5.74
CA ALA A 187 2.02 9.99 6.93
C ALA A 187 2.82 11.28 6.77
N VAL A 188 3.17 11.66 5.54
CA VAL A 188 3.91 12.89 5.20
C VAL A 188 3.20 13.67 4.10
N GLU A 189 3.42 14.99 4.03
CA GLU A 189 2.93 15.76 2.89
C GLU A 189 3.71 15.32 1.63
N PRO A 190 3.06 15.28 0.46
CA PRO A 190 3.69 14.83 -0.79
C PRO A 190 5.05 15.47 -1.04
N PHE A 191 6.07 14.64 -1.29
CA PHE A 191 7.47 15.04 -1.56
C PHE A 191 8.15 15.82 -0.41
N SER A 192 7.71 15.63 0.81
CA SER A 192 8.31 16.26 1.98
C SER A 192 8.54 15.24 3.11
N ALA A 193 9.23 15.67 4.16
CA ALA A 193 9.28 14.95 5.43
C ALA A 193 8.36 15.59 6.49
N VAL A 194 7.44 16.48 6.07
CA VAL A 194 6.51 17.17 6.96
C VAL A 194 5.40 16.18 7.33
N PRO A 195 5.17 15.91 8.62
CA PRO A 195 4.10 14.99 9.04
C PRO A 195 2.71 15.45 8.59
N ALA A 196 1.93 14.53 8.01
CA ALA A 196 0.57 14.78 7.49
C ALA A 196 -0.47 13.80 8.06
N PHE A 197 -0.32 13.38 9.32
CA PHE A 197 -1.22 12.41 9.96
C PHE A 197 -2.13 12.98 11.05
N ALA A 198 -1.93 14.25 11.44
CA ALA A 198 -2.66 14.84 12.56
C ALA A 198 -4.19 14.88 12.36
N GLU A 199 -4.66 14.97 11.11
CA GLU A 199 -6.10 14.99 10.80
C GLU A 199 -6.76 13.61 10.94
N TRP A 200 -6.06 12.54 10.57
CA TRP A 200 -6.65 11.22 10.45
C TRP A 200 -6.23 10.23 11.54
N GLU A 201 -5.07 10.42 12.18
CA GLU A 201 -4.57 9.51 13.23
C GLU A 201 -5.56 9.31 14.39
N PRO A 202 -6.29 10.35 14.88
CA PRO A 202 -7.31 10.14 15.90
C PRO A 202 -8.39 9.13 15.49
N MET A 203 -8.74 9.04 14.19
CA MET A 203 -9.73 8.06 13.71
C MET A 203 -9.22 6.63 13.87
N ILE A 204 -7.92 6.42 13.64
CA ILE A 204 -7.24 5.14 13.75
C ILE A 204 -7.09 4.73 15.21
N VAL A 205 -6.51 5.60 16.04
CA VAL A 205 -6.26 5.32 17.46
C VAL A 205 -7.56 5.13 18.23
N ASN A 206 -8.59 5.95 18.00
CA ASN A 206 -9.90 5.78 18.62
C ASN A 206 -10.62 4.50 18.17
N ALA A 207 -10.23 3.94 17.03
CA ALA A 207 -10.71 2.64 16.58
C ALA A 207 -9.93 1.46 17.18
N GLY A 208 -9.02 1.67 18.15
CA GLY A 208 -8.27 0.60 18.81
C GLY A 208 -7.13 0.05 17.96
N TYR A 209 -6.46 0.91 17.20
CA TYR A 209 -5.21 0.60 16.52
C TYR A 209 -4.03 1.22 17.26
N GLU A 210 -2.94 0.48 17.39
CA GLU A 210 -1.69 0.93 18.01
C GLU A 210 -0.63 1.20 16.93
N LEU A 211 0.11 2.30 17.07
CA LEU A 211 1.22 2.62 16.18
C LEU A 211 2.37 1.63 16.41
N GLY A 212 2.72 0.86 15.38
CA GLY A 212 3.88 -0.02 15.39
C GLY A 212 5.16 0.73 15.06
N ILE A 213 5.18 1.40 13.90
CA ILE A 213 6.37 2.13 13.44
C ILE A 213 6.02 3.21 12.42
N PHE A 214 6.80 4.30 12.45
CA PHE A 214 6.94 5.25 11.35
C PHE A 214 8.22 4.90 10.57
N ASP A 215 8.10 4.58 9.28
CA ASP A 215 9.25 4.16 8.46
C ASP A 215 10.01 5.34 7.81
N GLY A 216 9.55 6.57 8.04
CA GLY A 216 10.06 7.79 7.40
C GLY A 216 9.09 8.39 6.37
N VAL A 217 8.12 7.62 5.90
CA VAL A 217 7.07 8.02 4.95
C VAL A 217 5.69 7.57 5.45
N ASN A 218 5.56 6.31 5.85
CA ASN A 218 4.33 5.66 6.26
C ASN A 218 4.29 5.40 7.77
N ASN A 219 3.11 5.56 8.35
CA ASN A 219 2.80 5.00 9.66
C ASN A 219 2.15 3.63 9.50
N PHE A 220 2.68 2.65 10.24
CA PHE A 220 2.11 1.31 10.36
C PHE A 220 1.36 1.18 11.67
N TYR A 221 0.06 0.90 11.60
CA TYR A 221 -0.75 0.62 12.76
C TYR A 221 -1.23 -0.84 12.78
N VAL A 222 -1.35 -1.41 13.97
CA VAL A 222 -1.84 -2.77 14.17
C VAL A 222 -3.07 -2.75 15.07
N ARG A 223 -4.07 -3.54 14.72
CA ARG A 223 -5.28 -3.68 15.55
C ARG A 223 -4.92 -4.27 16.92
N GLU A 224 -5.54 -3.79 17.99
CA GLU A 224 -5.24 -4.24 19.37
C GLU A 224 -5.40 -5.76 19.57
N GLU A 225 -6.20 -6.41 18.73
CA GLU A 225 -6.46 -7.85 18.73
C GLU A 225 -5.28 -8.69 18.21
N SER A 226 -4.22 -8.07 17.69
CA SER A 226 -3.05 -8.75 17.11
C SER A 226 -1.71 -8.25 17.68
N PRO A 227 -1.49 -8.31 19.01
CA PRO A 227 -0.27 -7.80 19.64
C PRO A 227 1.00 -8.52 19.17
N GLU A 228 0.90 -9.77 18.73
CA GLU A 228 2.02 -10.52 18.15
C GLU A 228 2.55 -9.91 16.85
N VAL A 229 1.67 -9.26 16.06
CA VAL A 229 2.04 -8.58 14.82
C VAL A 229 2.74 -7.26 15.13
N LEU A 230 2.25 -6.53 16.13
CA LEU A 230 2.84 -5.26 16.59
C LEU A 230 4.31 -5.44 17.00
N VAL A 231 4.63 -6.52 17.73
CA VAL A 231 6.01 -6.83 18.13
C VAL A 231 6.96 -6.99 16.94
N GLN A 232 6.47 -7.49 15.80
CA GLN A 232 7.28 -7.68 14.60
C GLN A 232 7.52 -6.38 13.81
N LEU A 233 6.74 -5.33 14.08
CA LEU A 233 6.88 -4.02 13.45
C LEU A 233 7.73 -3.04 14.27
N ASN A 234 8.24 -3.43 15.44
CA ASN A 234 8.93 -2.53 16.37
C ASN A 234 10.33 -2.04 15.94
N ALA A 235 10.77 -2.37 14.72
CA ALA A 235 12.06 -1.98 14.19
C ALA A 235 11.98 -1.70 12.68
N PRO A 236 12.78 -0.77 12.14
CA PRO A 236 12.89 -0.61 10.69
C PRO A 236 13.41 -1.88 10.01
N VAL A 237 13.35 -1.88 8.68
CA VAL A 237 14.04 -2.88 7.85
C VAL A 237 15.53 -2.88 8.21
N ASN A 238 16.10 -4.06 8.44
CA ASN A 238 17.48 -4.21 8.88
C ASN A 238 18.13 -5.46 8.27
N CYS A 239 19.40 -5.69 8.63
CA CYS A 239 20.22 -6.76 8.06
C CYS A 239 19.68 -8.19 8.33
N SER A 240 18.72 -8.34 9.24
CA SER A 240 18.09 -9.63 9.55
C SER A 240 17.01 -10.02 8.53
N ASP A 241 16.48 -9.07 7.76
CA ASP A 241 15.31 -9.29 6.90
C ASP A 241 15.60 -9.99 5.56
N ARG A 242 16.89 -10.17 5.22
CA ARG A 242 17.36 -10.94 4.04
C ARG A 242 16.58 -10.65 2.74
N TRP A 243 16.74 -9.44 2.24
CA TRP A 243 16.07 -8.97 1.03
C TRP A 243 17.07 -8.39 0.02
N ARG A 244 16.59 -8.17 -1.21
CA ARG A 244 17.25 -7.31 -2.20
C ARG A 244 16.23 -6.41 -2.88
N LYS A 245 16.65 -5.22 -3.32
CA LYS A 245 15.81 -4.36 -4.15
C LYS A 245 15.54 -5.06 -5.48
N CYS A 246 14.33 -4.90 -5.99
CA CYS A 246 13.95 -5.41 -7.29
C CYS A 246 14.58 -4.59 -8.41
N THR A 247 14.67 -5.21 -9.58
CA THR A 247 15.26 -4.65 -10.79
C THR A 247 14.32 -4.88 -11.96
N PRO A 248 14.49 -4.18 -13.09
CA PRO A 248 13.64 -4.41 -14.27
C PRO A 248 13.58 -5.87 -14.73
N VAL A 249 14.64 -6.65 -14.49
CA VAL A 249 14.72 -8.08 -14.83
C VAL A 249 13.71 -8.92 -14.02
N ASP A 250 13.24 -8.44 -12.87
CA ASP A 250 12.31 -9.15 -12.01
C ASP A 250 10.85 -9.04 -12.49
N PHE A 251 10.52 -8.06 -13.36
CA PHE A 251 9.13 -7.79 -13.78
C PHE A 251 8.64 -8.71 -14.90
N ASP A 252 9.57 -9.18 -15.74
CA ASP A 252 9.27 -10.03 -16.89
C ASP A 252 9.39 -11.53 -16.56
N GLN A 253 9.70 -11.88 -15.31
CA GLN A 253 9.76 -13.28 -14.91
C GLN A 253 8.34 -13.83 -14.76
N PRO A 254 8.04 -15.01 -15.34
CA PRO A 254 6.76 -15.65 -15.14
C PRO A 254 6.54 -15.91 -13.64
N LEU A 255 5.31 -15.64 -13.21
CA LEU A 255 4.79 -15.96 -11.87
C LEU A 255 4.80 -17.46 -11.61
#